data_AF-A0A0U1QZX4-F1
#
_entry.id   AF-A0A0U1QZX4-F1
#
_cell.length_a   1.000
_cell.length_b   1.000
_cell.length_c   1.000
_cell.angle_alpha   90.00
_cell.angle_beta   90.00
_cell.angle_gamma   90.00
#
_symmetry.space_group_name_H-M   'P 1'
#
loop_
_entity.id
_entity.type
_entity.pdbx_description
1 polymer ?
#
loop_
_entity_poly.entity_id
_entity_poly.type
_entity_poly.pdbx_seq_one_letter_code
_entity_poly.pdbx_strand_id
1 'polypeptide(L)' 'MQTELNREIPLEELLRQLAVSADEHQPASPVLIKQIDDRWNALLSRYHHLTQQTNSAR' A
#
# COMPACT_ATOMS: atom_id res chain seq x y z
N MET A 1 -18.17 -3.47 -10.73
CA MET A 1 -17.65 -4.40 -9.69
C MET A 1 -16.69 -3.62 -8.80
N GLN A 2 -17.21 -2.88 -7.80
CA GLN A 2 -16.43 -1.92 -6.99
C GLN A 2 -16.38 -2.29 -5.49
N THR A 3 -16.86 -3.47 -5.10
CA THR A 3 -17.11 -3.82 -3.70
C THR A 3 -16.21 -4.92 -3.12
N GLU A 4 -15.14 -5.31 -3.82
CA GLU A 4 -14.16 -6.28 -3.28
C GLU A 4 -12.92 -5.61 -2.67
N LEU A 5 -12.78 -4.29 -2.78
CA LEU A 5 -11.58 -3.56 -2.30
C LEU A 5 -11.53 -3.34 -0.77
N ASN A 6 -12.57 -3.75 -0.03
CA ASN A 6 -12.76 -3.36 1.37
C ASN A 6 -12.46 -4.49 2.40
N ARG A 7 -11.78 -5.56 1.98
CA ARG A 7 -11.34 -6.64 2.89
C ARG A 7 -9.85 -6.68 3.14
N GLU A 8 -9.12 -5.81 2.47
CA GLU A 8 -7.68 -5.77 2.54
C GLU A 8 -7.24 -4.68 3.52
N ILE A 9 -6.28 -5.02 4.39
CA ILE A 9 -5.77 -4.10 5.40
C ILE A 9 -5.27 -2.82 4.69
N PRO A 10 -5.76 -1.63 5.08
CA PRO A 10 -5.36 -0.39 4.46
C PRO A 10 -3.86 -0.13 4.71
N LEU A 11 -3.23 0.57 3.77
CA LEU A 11 -1.80 0.90 3.87
C LEU A 11 -1.51 1.67 5.17
N GLU A 12 -2.41 2.56 5.56
CA GLU A 12 -2.34 3.35 6.79
C GLU A 12 -2.26 2.47 8.05
N GLU A 13 -2.98 1.35 8.06
CA GLU A 13 -2.96 0.41 9.19
C GLU A 13 -1.65 -0.40 9.21
N LEU A 14 -1.11 -0.77 8.06
CA LEU A 14 0.21 -1.41 7.98
C LEU A 14 1.33 -0.46 8.42
N LEU A 15 1.25 0.82 8.04
CA LEU A 15 2.18 1.86 8.49
C LEU A 15 2.05 2.14 9.99
N ARG A 16 0.84 2.09 10.54
CA ARG A 16 0.61 2.19 11.98
C ARG A 16 1.28 1.04 12.73
N GLN A 17 1.12 -0.19 12.25
CA GLN A 17 1.78 -1.37 12.84
C GLN A 17 3.30 -1.27 12.74
N LEU A 18 3.84 -0.76 11.63
CA LEU A 18 5.28 -0.49 11.49
C LEU A 18 5.76 0.53 12.53
N ALA A 19 5.00 1.62 12.73
CA ALA A 19 5.32 2.65 13.70
C ALA A 19 5.31 2.11 15.15
N VAL A 20 4.35 1.25 15.48
CA VAL A 20 4.30 0.57 16.78
C VAL A 20 5.53 -0.33 16.98
N SER A 21 5.89 -1.14 15.98
CA SER A 21 7.10 -1.98 16.08
C SER A 21 8.37 -1.15 16.26
N ALA A 22 8.47 -0.01 15.57
CA ALA A 22 9.60 0.91 15.72
C ALA A 22 9.66 1.55 17.12
N ASP A 23 8.52 1.95 17.67
CA ASP A 23 8.41 2.52 19.03
C ASP A 23 8.81 1.49 20.10
N GLU A 24 8.37 0.24 19.95
CA GLU A 24 8.70 -0.87 20.84
C GLU A 24 10.15 -1.41 20.65
N HIS A 25 10.96 -0.78 19.79
CA HIS A 25 12.31 -1.25 19.42
C HIS A 25 12.33 -2.72 18.93
N GLN A 26 11.20 -3.21 18.43
CA GLN A 26 11.07 -4.54 17.89
C GLN A 26 11.40 -4.53 16.39
N PRO A 27 12.12 -5.54 15.90
CA PRO A 27 12.33 -5.67 14.46
C PRO A 27 10.97 -5.85 13.78
N ALA A 28 10.68 -4.95 12.83
CA ALA A 28 9.46 -5.03 12.02
C ALA A 28 9.40 -6.39 11.31
N SER A 29 8.24 -7.05 11.36
CA SER A 29 8.07 -8.34 10.71
C SER A 29 8.34 -8.22 9.20
N PRO A 30 9.15 -9.11 8.60
CA PRO A 30 9.41 -9.07 7.16
C PRO A 30 8.13 -9.25 6.34
N VAL A 31 7.10 -9.90 6.90
CA VAL A 31 5.77 -10.03 6.30
C VAL A 31 5.03 -8.68 6.28
N LEU A 32 5.24 -7.84 7.29
CA LEU A 32 4.66 -6.50 7.37
C LEU A 32 5.29 -5.58 6.32
N ILE A 33 6.63 -5.58 6.24
CA ILE A 33 7.38 -4.82 5.23
C ILE A 33 6.90 -5.19 3.82
N LYS A 34 6.81 -6.50 3.51
CA LYS A 34 6.34 -6.97 2.22
C LYS A 34 4.91 -6.52 1.90
N GLN A 35 4.00 -6.55 2.87
CA GLN A 35 2.63 -6.09 2.67
C GLN A 35 2.57 -4.58 2.38
N ILE A 36 3.41 -3.79 3.02
CA ILE A 36 3.54 -2.36 2.74
C ILE A 36 4.03 -2.15 1.29
N ASP A 37 5.08 -2.87 0.89
CA ASP A 37 5.64 -2.79 -0.46
C ASP A 37 4.62 -3.19 -1.53
N ASP A 38 3.90 -4.30 -1.35
CA ASP A 38 2.90 -4.79 -2.28
C ASP A 38 1.75 -3.76 -2.45
N ARG A 39 1.30 -3.17 -1.34
CA ARG A 39 0.26 -2.11 -1.35
C ARG A 39 0.74 -0.85 -2.02
N TRP A 40 1.96 -0.42 -1.71
CA TRP A 40 2.55 0.77 -2.29
C TRP A 40 2.71 0.62 -3.81
N ASN A 41 3.24 -0.52 -4.27
CA ASN A 41 3.38 -0.82 -5.69
C ASN A 41 2.03 -0.89 -6.40
N ALA A 42 1.00 -1.47 -5.78
CA ALA A 42 -0.34 -1.49 -6.35
C ALA A 42 -0.92 -0.06 -6.53
N LEU A 43 -0.73 0.82 -5.54
CA LEU A 43 -1.14 2.23 -5.64
C LEU A 43 -0.35 2.97 -6.72
N LEU A 44 0.96 2.78 -6.76
CA LEU A 44 1.84 3.40 -7.74
C LEU A 44 1.52 2.95 -9.17
N SER A 45 1.22 1.67 -9.35
CA SER A 45 0.75 1.12 -10.62
C SER A 45 -0.58 1.72 -11.07
N ARG A 46 -1.55 1.88 -10.16
CA ARG A 46 -2.83 2.57 -10.44
C ARG A 46 -2.61 4.03 -10.82
N TYR A 47 -1.76 4.74 -10.07
CA TYR A 47 -1.40 6.13 -10.37
C TYR A 47 -0.73 6.26 -11.74
N HIS A 48 0.22 5.37 -12.04
CA HIS A 48 0.90 5.34 -13.32
C HIS A 48 -0.08 5.05 -14.47
N HIS A 49 -1.00 4.10 -14.29
CA HIS A 49 -2.02 3.80 -15.29
C HIS A 49 -2.97 4.98 -15.52
N LEU A 50 -3.42 5.66 -14.45
CA LEU A 50 -4.22 6.89 -14.53
C LEU A 50 -3.46 8.02 -15.24
N THR A 51 -2.17 8.18 -14.95
CA THR A 51 -1.31 9.19 -15.58
C THR A 51 -1.13 8.89 -17.06
N GLN A 52 -0.88 7.64 -17.43
CA GLN A 52 -0.77 7.23 -18.84
C GLN A 52 -2.09 7.41 -19.59
N GLN A 53 -3.23 7.03 -19.01
CA GLN A 53 -4.54 7.27 -19.61
C GLN A 53 -4.81 8.77 -19.82
N THR A 54 -4.43 9.60 -18.85
CA THR A 54 -4.56 11.06 -18.96
C THR A 54 -3.63 11.64 -20.03
N ASN A 55 -2.45 11.04 -20.21
CA ASN A 55 -1.47 11.50 -21.20
C ASN A 55 -1.75 10.98 -22.62
N SER A 56 -2.41 9.83 -22.77
CA SER A 56 -2.88 9.29 -24.06
C SER A 56 -4.20 9.92 -24.52
N ALA A 57 -4.91 10.63 -23.65
CA ALA A 57 -6.13 11.38 -23.99
C ALA A 57 -5.85 12.83 -24.44
N ARG A 58 -4.58 13.24 -24.54
CA ARG A 58 -4.13 14.53 -25.07
C ARG A 58 -3.64 14.42 -26.51
#